data_AF-A0A9R1W196-F1
#
_entry.id   AF-A0A9R1W196-F1
#
_cell.length_a   1.000
_cell.length_b   1.000
_cell.length_c   1.000
_cell.angle_alpha   90.00
_cell.angle_beta   90.00
_cell.angle_gamma   90.00
#
_symmetry.space_group_name_H-M   'P 1'
#
loop_
_entity.id
_entity.type
_entity.pdbx_description
1 polymer ?
#
loop_
_entity_poly.entity_id
_entity_poly.type
_entity_poly.pdbx_seq_one_letter_code
_entity_poly.pdbx_strand_id
1 'polypeptide(L)'
;MKKGTKRKAAQATRKDETASTSTEPVTTIEEQHQQQNKEPTKIGRPTKRSRVLKPPESEPEFFDEQRELEDLWKQVFPVGTEWELLDLLSEYKWNFSNLEDAFEEGGVLHGKKVYLFSCTELGGKSGVILIPTVVAVVSPFPPSDKIGVNSVQREKEAILDMKRMKMDWVPYIPLGKRGSSVERLKSQIFILSCVQRRAGLKQLDEYRVKDFEYCLPYFYHPFKDDETEQSTIVNFMYPTEPKPVVCEFDWELDELEEFTDDLIKAEELSEDQKDAFKEFVKEKVREGKRANREAREKRKNARESMSEEQKAAFESIKFYKFYPVNTPSTPDSECLKSPFINRYYGKAHQVL
;
A
#
# COMPACT_ATOMS: atom_id res chain seq x y z
N MET A 1 -59.78 24.24 20.49
CA MET A 1 -58.57 23.37 20.42
C MET A 1 -58.67 22.25 21.46
N LYS A 2 -57.98 21.10 21.29
CA LYS A 2 -58.15 19.89 22.12
C LYS A 2 -57.20 19.81 23.33
N LYS A 3 -57.67 19.17 24.41
CA LYS A 3 -56.92 18.76 25.62
C LYS A 3 -56.55 17.26 25.51
N GLY A 4 -55.66 16.76 26.39
CA GLY A 4 -55.91 15.45 27.04
C GLY A 4 -54.92 14.28 26.85
N THR A 5 -53.84 14.30 27.64
CA THR A 5 -53.28 13.21 28.48
C THR A 5 -53.82 11.75 28.38
N LYS A 6 -52.90 10.78 28.27
CA LYS A 6 -52.86 9.41 28.89
C LYS A 6 -51.43 8.83 28.69
N ARG A 7 -50.68 8.11 29.57
CA ARG A 7 -50.82 7.24 30.77
C ARG A 7 -50.96 5.71 30.53
N LYS A 8 -50.06 4.93 31.22
CA LYS A 8 -50.04 3.45 31.47
C LYS A 8 -49.75 2.55 30.24
N ALA A 9 -49.25 1.30 30.33
CA ALA A 9 -48.59 0.46 31.37
C ALA A 9 -47.94 -0.76 30.64
N ALA A 10 -46.72 -1.26 30.91
CA ALA A 10 -46.20 -2.11 32.01
C ALA A 10 -46.51 -3.65 31.93
N GLN A 11 -45.45 -4.48 32.02
CA GLN A 11 -45.41 -5.96 32.27
C GLN A 11 -45.99 -6.90 31.17
N ALA A 12 -45.71 -8.22 31.10
CA ALA A 12 -44.56 -9.09 31.47
C ALA A 12 -44.79 -10.53 30.91
N THR A 13 -43.86 -11.49 31.15
CA THR A 13 -43.96 -12.98 30.95
C THR A 13 -44.15 -13.48 29.49
N ARG A 14 -43.34 -14.41 28.93
CA ARG A 14 -42.98 -15.83 29.22
C ARG A 14 -44.01 -16.88 28.74
N LYS A 15 -43.58 -17.74 27.79
CA LYS A 15 -43.80 -19.23 27.67
C LYS A 15 -45.28 -19.75 27.56
N ASP A 16 -45.61 -20.91 26.96
CA ASP A 16 -44.83 -22.00 26.35
C ASP A 16 -45.64 -22.85 25.31
N GLU A 17 -44.92 -23.66 24.52
CA GLU A 17 -45.22 -25.03 24.00
C GLU A 17 -46.49 -25.42 23.19
N THR A 18 -46.24 -26.16 22.09
CA THR A 18 -46.57 -27.61 21.89
C THR A 18 -45.96 -28.05 20.53
N ALA A 19 -45.06 -29.04 20.41
CA ALA A 19 -45.07 -30.49 20.76
C ALA A 19 -45.73 -31.36 19.66
N SER A 20 -45.24 -32.55 19.30
CA SER A 20 -43.98 -33.28 19.57
C SER A 20 -43.59 -34.05 18.27
N THR A 21 -42.69 -35.03 18.13
CA THR A 21 -41.86 -35.97 18.95
C THR A 21 -40.70 -36.45 18.03
N SER A 22 -39.71 -37.29 18.31
CA SER A 22 -39.20 -38.13 19.43
C SER A 22 -37.66 -38.32 19.19
N THR A 23 -36.83 -39.21 19.77
CA THR A 23 -36.96 -40.40 20.65
C THR A 23 -35.66 -40.56 21.49
N GLU A 24 -35.55 -41.64 22.27
CA GLU A 24 -34.42 -42.02 23.15
C GLU A 24 -34.04 -43.52 22.90
N PRO A 25 -33.02 -44.18 23.54
CA PRO A 25 -32.52 -44.09 24.94
C PRO A 25 -30.97 -43.89 25.15
N VAL A 26 -30.47 -43.24 26.24
CA VAL A 26 -30.12 -43.69 27.64
C VAL A 26 -28.89 -44.64 27.71
N THR A 27 -27.90 -44.56 28.62
CA THR A 27 -27.70 -43.85 29.93
C THR A 27 -26.72 -42.64 29.86
N THR A 28 -26.45 -41.78 30.88
CA THR A 28 -26.76 -41.67 32.34
C THR A 28 -25.76 -42.34 33.33
N ILE A 29 -25.71 -41.85 34.61
CA ILE A 29 -24.97 -42.34 35.82
C ILE A 29 -23.45 -41.95 35.86
N GLU A 30 -22.83 -41.38 36.93
CA GLU A 30 -23.25 -40.63 38.16
C GLU A 30 -22.02 -39.93 38.82
N GLU A 31 -22.12 -39.38 40.06
CA GLU A 31 -21.05 -38.70 40.84
C GLU A 31 -20.90 -39.28 42.28
N GLN A 32 -19.81 -38.94 43.01
CA GLN A 32 -19.93 -38.65 44.46
C GLN A 32 -18.74 -37.93 45.11
N HIS A 33 -19.03 -37.19 46.20
CA HIS A 33 -18.15 -36.32 46.99
C HIS A 33 -18.22 -36.71 48.48
N GLN A 34 -17.16 -36.47 49.29
CA GLN A 34 -17.30 -36.39 50.76
C GLN A 34 -16.13 -35.64 51.44
N GLN A 35 -16.35 -35.12 52.66
CA GLN A 35 -15.45 -34.20 53.41
C GLN A 35 -15.33 -34.58 54.90
N GLN A 36 -14.16 -34.33 55.53
CA GLN A 36 -13.93 -34.11 56.99
C GLN A 36 -12.41 -33.92 57.29
N ASN A 37 -11.91 -33.36 58.41
CA ASN A 37 -12.51 -32.56 59.50
C ASN A 37 -11.54 -31.43 59.96
N LYS A 38 -10.97 -31.47 61.20
CA LYS A 38 -10.13 -30.40 61.81
C LYS A 38 -9.07 -30.94 62.79
N GLU A 39 -7.88 -30.30 62.79
CA GLU A 39 -6.97 -29.83 63.89
C GLU A 39 -6.86 -30.50 65.29
N PRO A 40 -5.82 -30.21 66.15
CA PRO A 40 -4.60 -29.39 65.97
C PRO A 40 -3.26 -29.97 66.57
N THR A 41 -2.17 -29.18 66.46
CA THR A 41 -0.97 -29.07 67.36
C THR A 41 0.16 -30.13 67.37
N LYS A 42 1.39 -29.69 67.03
CA LYS A 42 2.53 -29.48 67.98
C LYS A 42 3.78 -28.87 67.31
N ILE A 43 4.66 -28.26 68.11
CA ILE A 43 5.89 -27.55 67.66
C ILE A 43 7.14 -28.42 67.90
N GLY A 44 8.08 -28.43 66.95
CA GLY A 44 9.39 -29.10 67.04
C GLY A 44 10.50 -28.29 66.35
N ARG A 45 11.75 -28.42 66.81
CA ARG A 45 12.90 -27.59 66.37
C ARG A 45 13.59 -28.10 65.09
N PRO A 46 14.30 -27.23 64.33
CA PRO A 46 14.80 -27.54 62.98
C PRO A 46 16.15 -28.25 62.95
N THR A 47 16.41 -29.00 61.87
CA THR A 47 17.69 -29.67 61.61
C THR A 47 18.21 -29.42 60.19
N LYS A 48 19.38 -28.77 60.12
CA LYS A 48 20.40 -28.79 59.04
C LYS A 48 19.89 -28.63 57.58
N ARG A 49 20.07 -27.43 57.03
CA ARG A 49 20.07 -27.20 55.56
C ARG A 49 21.13 -28.10 54.89
N SER A 50 20.72 -28.89 53.91
CA SER A 50 21.63 -29.43 52.90
C SER A 50 22.12 -28.29 52.00
N ARG A 51 23.38 -28.35 51.56
CA ARG A 51 23.98 -27.33 50.69
C ARG A 51 23.64 -27.64 49.24
N VAL A 52 22.54 -27.08 48.74
CA VAL A 52 22.20 -27.12 47.31
C VAL A 52 23.38 -26.52 46.53
N LEU A 53 23.96 -27.30 45.63
CA LEU A 53 24.92 -26.80 44.66
C LEU A 53 24.17 -25.89 43.68
N LYS A 54 24.71 -24.69 43.42
CA LYS A 54 24.24 -23.89 42.28
C LYS A 54 24.32 -24.76 41.02
N PRO A 55 23.32 -24.74 40.12
CA PRO A 55 23.55 -25.07 38.72
C PRO A 55 24.72 -24.23 38.18
N PRO A 56 25.48 -24.69 37.17
CA PRO A 56 26.40 -23.80 36.47
C PRO A 56 25.62 -22.58 35.98
N GLU A 57 26.20 -21.39 36.13
CA GLU A 57 25.63 -20.17 35.57
C GLU A 57 25.65 -20.33 34.06
N SER A 58 24.46 -20.41 33.46
CA SER A 58 24.30 -20.44 32.01
C SER A 58 24.97 -19.20 31.43
N GLU A 59 25.77 -19.40 30.39
CA GLU A 59 26.28 -18.29 29.58
C GLU A 59 25.09 -17.40 29.19
N PRO A 60 25.21 -16.07 29.30
CA PRO A 60 24.10 -15.18 29.00
C PRO A 60 23.72 -15.39 27.52
N GLU A 61 22.47 -15.80 27.28
CA GLU A 61 21.91 -15.80 25.94
C GLU A 61 21.96 -14.36 25.42
N PHE A 62 22.96 -14.09 24.57
CA PHE A 62 22.99 -12.88 23.75
C PHE A 62 21.87 -13.02 22.72
N PHE A 63 20.67 -12.63 23.13
CA PHE A 63 19.63 -12.22 22.20
C PHE A 63 20.22 -11.07 21.38
N ASP A 64 20.30 -11.23 20.06
CA ASP A 64 20.64 -10.15 19.14
C ASP A 64 19.75 -8.94 19.49
N GLU A 65 20.35 -7.80 19.84
CA GLU A 65 19.59 -6.61 20.21
C GLU A 65 18.69 -6.22 19.03
N GLN A 66 17.37 -6.30 19.22
CA GLN A 66 16.41 -6.11 18.14
C GLN A 66 16.53 -4.68 17.61
N ARG A 67 17.21 -4.54 16.45
CA ARG A 67 17.55 -3.24 15.87
C ARG A 67 16.28 -2.43 15.66
N GLU A 68 16.28 -1.19 16.15
CA GLU A 68 15.09 -0.33 16.29
C GLU A 68 14.32 -0.11 14.97
N LEU A 69 14.96 -0.32 13.82
CA LEU A 69 14.44 -0.15 12.47
C LEU A 69 14.33 -1.48 11.66
N GLU A 70 14.56 -2.66 12.26
CA GLU A 70 14.66 -3.95 11.55
C GLU A 70 13.38 -4.38 10.81
N ASP A 71 12.22 -3.87 11.27
CA ASP A 71 10.93 -4.08 10.62
C ASP A 71 10.44 -2.89 9.79
N LEU A 72 11.24 -1.83 9.66
CA LEU A 72 10.86 -0.58 8.99
C LEU A 72 10.31 -0.86 7.59
N TRP A 73 11.06 -1.59 6.76
CA TRP A 73 10.65 -1.97 5.41
C TRP A 73 9.39 -2.86 5.39
N LYS A 74 9.18 -3.68 6.42
CA LYS A 74 8.04 -4.61 6.58
C LYS A 74 6.75 -3.88 6.95
N GLN A 75 6.85 -2.69 7.56
CA GLN A 75 5.69 -1.83 7.88
C GLN A 75 5.25 -0.94 6.70
N VAL A 76 6.12 -0.68 5.74
CA VAL A 76 5.78 0.11 4.54
C VAL A 76 4.91 -0.72 3.61
N PHE A 77 3.74 -0.19 3.23
CA PHE A 77 2.83 -0.91 2.34
C PHE A 77 3.37 -0.97 0.89
N PRO A 78 3.55 -2.16 0.30
CA PRO A 78 4.02 -2.31 -1.07
C PRO A 78 2.92 -1.91 -2.06
N VAL A 79 3.12 -0.76 -2.69
CA VAL A 79 2.16 -0.12 -3.58
C VAL A 79 2.29 -0.70 -4.99
N GLY A 80 1.15 -1.00 -5.63
CA GLY A 80 1.12 -1.59 -6.98
C GLY A 80 1.49 -3.07 -7.03
N THR A 81 1.51 -3.76 -5.88
CA THR A 81 1.74 -5.21 -5.82
C THR A 81 0.41 -5.97 -5.75
N GLU A 82 0.28 -7.02 -6.55
CA GLU A 82 -0.90 -7.90 -6.52
C GLU A 82 -1.07 -8.57 -5.15
N TRP A 83 -2.28 -8.51 -4.60
CA TRP A 83 -2.57 -8.97 -3.24
C TRP A 83 -2.43 -10.49 -3.03
N GLU A 84 -2.34 -11.26 -4.12
CA GLU A 84 -2.06 -12.70 -4.07
C GLU A 84 -0.57 -13.01 -4.02
N LEU A 85 0.27 -12.10 -4.53
CA LEU A 85 1.72 -12.25 -4.58
C LEU A 85 2.44 -11.64 -3.36
N LEU A 86 1.73 -10.89 -2.51
CA LEU A 86 2.26 -10.33 -1.25
C LEU A 86 2.87 -11.39 -0.33
N ASP A 87 2.34 -12.63 -0.36
CA ASP A 87 2.86 -13.72 0.46
C ASP A 87 4.29 -14.13 0.01
N LEU A 88 4.62 -13.99 -1.28
CA LEU A 88 5.96 -14.29 -1.85
C LEU A 88 7.04 -13.32 -1.35
N LEU A 89 6.67 -12.11 -0.91
CA LEU A 89 7.63 -11.18 -0.28
C LEU A 89 8.18 -11.72 1.06
N SER A 90 7.54 -12.74 1.63
CA SER A 90 8.00 -13.45 2.83
C SER A 90 8.76 -14.75 2.52
N GLU A 91 8.91 -15.14 1.26
CA GLU A 91 9.67 -16.35 0.85
C GLU A 91 11.17 -16.20 1.14
N TYR A 92 11.70 -15.00 0.95
CA TYR A 92 13.11 -14.68 1.18
C TYR A 92 13.31 -13.77 2.39
N LYS A 93 14.37 -14.04 3.19
CA LYS A 93 14.77 -13.16 4.29
C LYS A 93 15.52 -11.93 3.76
N TRP A 94 14.78 -11.00 3.14
CA TRP A 94 15.34 -9.76 2.60
C TRP A 94 16.03 -8.93 3.69
N ASN A 95 17.28 -8.54 3.42
CA ASN A 95 18.10 -7.71 4.31
C ASN A 95 18.05 -6.24 3.85
N PHE A 96 17.65 -5.34 4.73
CA PHE A 96 17.61 -3.89 4.49
C PHE A 96 18.49 -3.12 5.49
N SER A 97 19.59 -3.71 5.97
CA SER A 97 20.59 -3.01 6.79
C SER A 97 21.02 -1.68 6.18
N ASN A 98 21.26 -1.63 4.86
CA ASN A 98 21.55 -0.39 4.13
C ASN A 98 20.51 0.74 4.31
N LEU A 99 19.23 0.42 4.55
CA LEU A 99 18.18 1.40 4.89
C LEU A 99 18.28 1.85 6.35
N GLU A 100 18.63 0.93 7.26
CA GLU A 100 18.83 1.19 8.68
C GLU A 100 20.09 2.06 8.88
N ASP A 101 21.23 1.64 8.33
CA ASP A 101 22.52 2.36 8.27
C ASP A 101 22.35 3.79 7.73
N ALA A 102 21.44 3.99 6.76
CA ALA A 102 21.17 5.31 6.20
C ALA A 102 20.50 6.28 7.20
N PHE A 103 19.84 5.78 8.25
CA PHE A 103 19.28 6.59 9.33
C PHE A 103 20.21 6.72 10.55
N GLU A 104 21.30 5.95 10.64
CA GLU A 104 22.30 6.04 11.72
C GLU A 104 23.24 7.25 11.57
N GLU A 105 24.10 7.51 12.57
CA GLU A 105 24.95 8.71 12.58
C GLU A 105 25.95 8.72 11.41
N GLY A 106 25.82 9.71 10.52
CA GLY A 106 26.58 9.82 9.27
C GLY A 106 25.85 9.27 8.04
N GLY A 107 24.74 8.54 8.22
CA GLY A 107 23.89 8.03 7.16
C GLY A 107 23.20 9.12 6.33
N VAL A 108 22.87 8.81 5.07
CA VAL A 108 22.34 9.81 4.11
C VAL A 108 20.94 10.33 4.44
N LEU A 109 20.21 9.68 5.34
CA LEU A 109 18.89 10.07 5.87
C LEU A 109 18.94 10.57 7.33
N HIS A 110 20.10 10.53 7.99
CA HIS A 110 20.27 10.90 9.41
C HIS A 110 19.73 12.30 9.73
N GLY A 111 18.88 12.40 10.74
CA GLY A 111 18.28 13.66 11.21
C GLY A 111 17.31 14.34 10.22
N LYS A 112 17.02 13.72 9.07
CA LYS A 112 16.14 14.29 8.04
C LYS A 112 14.71 13.81 8.22
N LYS A 113 13.76 14.64 7.78
CA LYS A 113 12.36 14.25 7.65
C LYS A 113 12.18 13.44 6.36
N VAL A 114 11.69 12.21 6.49
CA VAL A 114 11.65 11.22 5.42
C VAL A 114 10.28 10.55 5.33
N TYR A 115 9.80 10.40 4.10
CA TYR A 115 8.57 9.68 3.76
C TYR A 115 8.94 8.44 2.94
N LEU A 116 8.57 7.24 3.42
CA LEU A 116 8.89 5.96 2.82
C LEU A 116 7.66 5.33 2.15
N PHE A 117 7.81 4.87 0.91
CA PHE A 117 6.89 3.92 0.28
C PHE A 117 7.68 2.75 -0.30
N SER A 118 7.04 1.59 -0.44
CA SER A 118 7.66 0.41 -1.05
C SER A 118 6.94 0.06 -2.34
N CYS A 119 7.69 -0.51 -3.27
CA CYS A 119 7.22 -1.04 -4.56
C CYS A 119 7.90 -2.38 -4.80
N THR A 120 7.28 -3.28 -5.57
CA THR A 120 7.90 -4.55 -5.96
C THR A 120 8.36 -4.54 -7.40
N GLU A 121 9.57 -5.01 -7.65
CA GLU A 121 10.10 -5.19 -9.01
C GLU A 121 10.20 -6.68 -9.35
N LEU A 122 9.88 -7.01 -10.60
CA LEU A 122 9.94 -8.36 -11.13
C LEU A 122 11.39 -8.69 -11.53
N GLY A 123 11.93 -9.75 -10.96
CA GLY A 123 13.29 -10.23 -11.20
C GLY A 123 13.35 -11.74 -11.41
N GLY A 124 14.57 -12.23 -11.64
CA GLY A 124 14.88 -13.65 -11.81
C GLY A 124 15.20 -14.05 -13.26
N LYS A 125 16.19 -14.93 -13.43
CA LYS A 125 16.61 -15.45 -14.76
C LYS A 125 15.85 -16.71 -15.18
N SER A 126 14.98 -17.24 -14.31
CA SER A 126 14.35 -18.58 -14.47
C SER A 126 13.01 -18.74 -13.74
N GLY A 127 12.37 -17.63 -13.32
CA GLY A 127 11.14 -17.64 -12.53
C GLY A 127 10.77 -16.23 -12.06
N VAL A 128 9.52 -16.03 -11.65
CA VAL A 128 9.01 -14.73 -11.18
C VAL A 128 9.42 -14.53 -9.72
N ILE A 129 10.42 -13.67 -9.49
CA ILE A 129 10.89 -13.29 -8.16
C ILE A 129 10.45 -11.84 -7.91
N LEU A 130 9.70 -11.60 -6.84
CA LEU A 130 9.33 -10.25 -6.43
C LEU A 130 10.38 -9.69 -5.47
N ILE A 131 11.15 -8.71 -5.94
CA ILE A 131 12.13 -8.01 -5.13
C ILE A 131 11.45 -6.76 -4.52
N PRO A 132 11.32 -6.66 -3.19
CA PRO A 132 10.85 -5.43 -2.57
C PRO A 132 11.90 -4.33 -2.76
N THR A 133 11.45 -3.11 -3.03
CA THR A 133 12.27 -1.90 -3.06
C THR A 133 11.64 -0.86 -2.15
N VAL A 134 12.46 -0.07 -1.44
CA VAL A 134 11.98 1.02 -0.57
C VAL A 134 12.45 2.34 -1.13
N VAL A 135 11.52 3.25 -1.39
CA VAL A 135 11.79 4.61 -1.87
C VAL A 135 11.67 5.56 -0.70
N ALA A 136 12.77 6.26 -0.40
CA ALA A 136 12.83 7.27 0.64
C ALA A 136 12.84 8.67 0.04
N VAL A 137 11.83 9.45 0.44
CA VAL A 137 11.63 10.84 0.01
C VAL A 137 11.99 11.76 1.17
N VAL A 138 13.17 12.37 1.10
CA VAL A 138 13.54 13.48 1.99
C VAL A 138 12.69 14.69 1.59
N SER A 139 11.82 15.16 2.50
CA SER A 139 10.92 16.28 2.23
C SER A 139 10.44 16.95 3.53
N PRO A 140 10.30 18.30 3.57
CA PRO A 140 9.69 18.98 4.71
C PRO A 140 8.18 18.69 4.87
N PHE A 141 7.48 18.27 3.80
CA PHE A 141 6.04 17.98 3.79
C PHE A 141 5.69 16.62 3.14
N PRO A 142 4.51 16.02 3.40
CA PRO A 142 4.11 14.77 2.76
C PRO A 142 4.10 14.90 1.23
N PRO A 143 4.74 14.00 0.45
CA PRO A 143 4.93 14.21 -0.98
C PRO A 143 3.63 14.42 -1.77
N SER A 144 2.56 13.73 -1.39
CA SER A 144 1.26 13.75 -2.07
C SER A 144 0.19 13.15 -1.15
N ASP A 145 -1.04 13.64 -1.21
CA ASP A 145 -2.22 12.99 -0.62
C ASP A 145 -3.00 12.15 -1.66
N LYS A 146 -2.45 12.00 -2.87
CA LYS A 146 -3.03 11.27 -4.00
C LYS A 146 -2.21 10.04 -4.41
N ILE A 147 -2.89 9.12 -5.08
CA ILE A 147 -2.41 7.92 -5.76
C ILE A 147 -2.78 8.06 -7.25
N GLY A 148 -1.88 7.71 -8.16
CA GLY A 148 -2.22 7.53 -9.57
C GLY A 148 -2.59 6.07 -9.83
N VAL A 149 -3.65 5.81 -10.60
CA VAL A 149 -4.00 4.46 -11.06
C VAL A 149 -3.88 4.40 -12.57
N ASN A 150 -2.97 3.55 -13.06
CA ASN A 150 -2.65 3.38 -14.47
C ASN A 150 -2.87 1.94 -14.90
N SER A 151 -4.07 1.63 -15.40
CA SER A 151 -4.45 0.29 -15.88
C SER A 151 -4.56 0.31 -17.40
N VAL A 152 -3.99 -0.69 -18.07
CA VAL A 152 -4.01 -0.89 -19.54
C VAL A 152 -5.44 -0.92 -20.12
N GLN A 153 -6.46 -1.17 -19.29
CA GLN A 153 -7.87 -1.21 -19.69
C GLN A 153 -8.63 0.12 -19.48
N ARG A 154 -7.96 1.22 -19.10
CA ARG A 154 -8.57 2.55 -18.97
C ARG A 154 -8.04 3.50 -20.03
N GLU A 155 -8.95 4.23 -20.68
CA GLU A 155 -8.58 5.31 -21.61
C GLU A 155 -7.69 6.40 -20.99
N LYS A 156 -7.85 6.65 -19.67
CA LYS A 156 -7.24 7.77 -18.96
C LYS A 156 -6.81 7.35 -17.56
N GLU A 157 -5.62 7.79 -17.16
CA GLU A 157 -5.11 7.65 -15.79
C GLU A 157 -6.03 8.33 -14.77
N ALA A 158 -6.22 7.70 -13.62
CA ALA A 158 -7.05 8.23 -12.54
C ALA A 158 -6.18 8.67 -11.36
N ILE A 159 -6.10 9.98 -11.10
CA ILE A 159 -5.51 10.50 -9.86
C ILE A 159 -6.59 10.52 -8.78
N LEU A 160 -6.42 9.67 -7.75
CA LEU A 160 -7.37 9.42 -6.67
C LEU A 160 -6.80 9.89 -5.32
N ASP A 161 -7.66 10.34 -4.40
CA ASP A 161 -7.27 10.54 -3.00
C ASP A 161 -6.80 9.23 -2.34
N MET A 162 -5.65 9.26 -1.65
CA MET A 162 -5.16 8.12 -0.85
C MET A 162 -6.23 7.62 0.14
N LYS A 163 -7.04 8.53 0.69
CA LYS A 163 -8.15 8.22 1.60
C LYS A 163 -9.25 7.35 0.96
N ARG A 164 -9.50 7.48 -0.36
CA ARG A 164 -10.40 6.56 -1.11
C ARG A 164 -9.82 5.14 -1.16
N MET A 165 -8.50 5.03 -1.23
CA MET A 165 -7.74 3.78 -1.21
C MET A 165 -7.46 3.26 0.21
N LYS A 166 -7.93 3.95 1.26
CA LYS A 166 -7.60 3.69 2.68
C LYS A 166 -6.09 3.72 2.98
N MET A 167 -5.38 4.57 2.25
CA MET A 167 -3.95 4.86 2.43
C MET A 167 -3.76 6.21 3.13
N ASP A 168 -2.71 6.35 3.93
CA ASP A 168 -2.25 7.63 4.49
C ASP A 168 -0.77 7.57 4.90
N TRP A 169 -0.15 8.74 5.13
CA TRP A 169 1.21 8.87 5.63
C TRP A 169 1.23 8.86 7.16
N VAL A 170 1.52 7.70 7.75
CA VAL A 170 1.55 7.53 9.22
C VAL A 170 2.98 7.65 9.75
N PRO A 171 3.19 8.19 10.97
CA PRO A 171 4.52 8.20 11.58
C PRO A 171 4.96 6.76 11.88
N TYR A 172 6.19 6.40 11.52
CA TYR A 172 6.77 5.14 11.96
C TYR A 172 7.05 5.17 13.47
N ILE A 173 6.92 4.01 14.10
CA ILE A 173 7.19 3.79 15.52
C ILE A 173 8.26 2.70 15.63
N PRO A 174 9.52 3.06 15.96
CA PRO A 174 10.60 2.12 16.21
C PRO A 174 10.24 1.05 17.24
N LEU A 175 10.80 -0.14 17.10
CA LEU A 175 10.37 -1.35 17.80
C LEU A 175 10.37 -1.20 19.34
N GLY A 176 11.44 -0.65 19.92
CA GLY A 176 11.56 -0.38 21.35
C GLY A 176 10.63 0.74 21.85
N LYS A 177 10.04 1.53 20.94
CA LYS A 177 9.20 2.70 21.27
C LYS A 177 7.69 2.43 21.14
N ARG A 178 7.26 1.22 20.76
CA ARG A 178 5.84 0.87 20.51
C ARG A 178 4.92 0.91 21.74
N GLY A 179 5.46 0.96 22.95
CA GLY A 179 4.71 1.27 24.17
C GLY A 179 4.41 2.76 24.39
N SER A 180 4.91 3.66 23.54
CA SER A 180 4.75 5.12 23.69
C SER A 180 3.51 5.65 22.96
N SER A 181 2.84 6.66 23.54
CA SER A 181 1.80 7.40 22.81
C SER A 181 2.41 8.14 21.62
N VAL A 182 1.81 7.94 20.44
CA VAL A 182 2.26 8.51 19.15
C VAL A 182 2.35 10.05 19.20
N GLU A 183 1.44 10.71 19.91
CA GLU A 183 1.42 12.17 20.08
C GLU A 183 2.68 12.74 20.76
N ARG A 184 3.42 11.90 21.50
CA ARG A 184 4.66 12.27 22.19
C ARG A 184 5.92 11.99 21.36
N LEU A 185 5.79 11.25 20.25
CA LEU A 185 6.90 10.91 19.37
C LEU A 185 7.08 12.00 18.32
N LYS A 186 8.22 12.70 18.36
CA LYS A 186 8.67 13.57 17.26
C LYS A 186 9.24 12.74 16.11
N SER A 187 8.43 11.86 15.52
CA SER A 187 8.85 11.00 14.42
C SER A 187 9.28 11.83 13.21
N GLN A 188 10.50 11.60 12.74
CA GLN A 188 11.02 12.16 11.49
C GLN A 188 10.75 11.22 10.30
N ILE A 189 10.54 9.93 10.57
CA ILE A 189 10.22 8.89 9.59
C ILE A 189 8.70 8.71 9.52
N PHE A 190 8.16 8.80 8.31
CA PHE A 190 6.77 8.53 7.96
C PHE A 190 6.74 7.40 6.92
N ILE A 191 5.73 6.54 6.99
CA ILE A 191 5.53 5.43 6.07
C ILE A 191 4.17 5.56 5.39
N LEU A 192 4.10 5.20 4.11
CA LEU A 192 2.83 4.99 3.44
C LEU A 192 2.24 3.67 3.93
N SER A 193 1.08 3.74 4.58
CA SER A 193 0.38 2.59 5.13
C SER A 193 -1.00 2.46 4.50
N CYS A 194 -1.50 1.23 4.39
CA CYS A 194 -2.83 0.91 3.85
C CYS A 194 -3.61 0.09 4.87
N VAL A 195 -4.78 0.56 5.29
CA VAL A 195 -5.63 -0.14 6.28
C VAL A 195 -6.72 -1.02 5.63
N GLN A 196 -6.69 -1.18 4.30
CA GLN A 196 -7.47 -2.20 3.61
C GLN A 196 -6.93 -3.60 3.96
N ARG A 197 -7.81 -4.60 4.07
CA ARG A 197 -7.44 -5.99 4.36
C ARG A 197 -7.78 -6.88 3.15
N ARG A 198 -6.96 -7.88 2.84
CA ARG A 198 -7.18 -8.86 1.75
C ARG A 198 -8.58 -9.50 1.80
N ALA A 199 -9.06 -9.87 2.99
CA ALA A 199 -10.42 -10.39 3.19
C ALA A 199 -11.53 -9.40 2.79
N GLY A 200 -11.28 -8.09 2.94
CA GLY A 200 -12.22 -7.03 2.56
C GLY A 200 -12.13 -6.60 1.09
N LEU A 201 -11.19 -7.15 0.30
CA LEU A 201 -11.19 -6.97 -1.16
C LEU A 201 -12.26 -7.83 -1.83
N LYS A 202 -12.57 -9.00 -1.26
CA LYS A 202 -13.65 -9.91 -1.71
C LYS A 202 -15.08 -9.31 -1.61
N GLN A 203 -15.19 -8.05 -1.17
CA GLN A 203 -16.43 -7.28 -1.04
C GLN A 203 -16.42 -6.01 -1.91
N LEU A 204 -15.36 -5.79 -2.70
CA LEU A 204 -15.26 -4.70 -3.67
C LEU A 204 -15.63 -5.21 -5.07
N ASP A 205 -16.01 -4.28 -5.95
CA ASP A 205 -16.06 -4.54 -7.38
C ASP A 205 -14.65 -4.77 -7.96
N GLU A 206 -14.58 -5.53 -9.06
CA GLU A 206 -13.31 -5.93 -9.68
C GLU A 206 -12.46 -4.72 -10.10
N TYR A 207 -13.08 -3.67 -10.66
CA TYR A 207 -12.39 -2.43 -11.02
C TYR A 207 -11.75 -1.74 -9.81
N ARG A 208 -12.36 -1.80 -8.62
CA ARG A 208 -11.74 -1.34 -7.37
C ARG A 208 -10.69 -2.27 -6.80
N VAL A 209 -10.71 -3.57 -7.09
CA VAL A 209 -9.58 -4.45 -6.76
C VAL A 209 -8.40 -4.08 -7.67
N LYS A 210 -8.64 -3.90 -8.97
CA LYS A 210 -7.65 -3.39 -9.93
C LYS A 210 -7.16 -1.97 -9.62
N ASP A 211 -7.95 -1.11 -8.96
CA ASP A 211 -7.46 0.18 -8.43
C ASP A 211 -6.30 -0.01 -7.42
N PHE A 212 -6.20 -1.13 -6.68
CA PHE A 212 -5.08 -1.41 -5.77
C PHE A 212 -3.88 -2.06 -6.47
N GLU A 213 -4.11 -2.89 -7.49
CA GLU A 213 -3.03 -3.54 -8.24
C GLU A 213 -2.30 -2.56 -9.16
N TYR A 214 -3.02 -1.65 -9.81
CA TYR A 214 -2.45 -0.66 -10.74
C TYR A 214 -2.18 0.71 -10.11
N CYS A 215 -2.10 0.78 -8.77
CA CYS A 215 -1.78 2.04 -8.09
C CYS A 215 -0.27 2.32 -8.03
N LEU A 216 0.09 3.58 -8.24
CA LEU A 216 1.44 4.13 -8.13
C LEU A 216 1.40 5.37 -7.24
N PRO A 217 2.35 5.54 -6.29
CA PRO A 217 2.46 6.76 -5.50
C PRO A 217 2.61 7.97 -6.42
N TYR A 218 1.67 8.90 -6.33
CA TYR A 218 1.69 10.13 -7.12
C TYR A 218 2.63 11.15 -6.46
N PHE A 219 3.21 12.01 -7.28
CA PHE A 219 3.94 13.19 -6.83
C PHE A 219 3.77 14.30 -7.88
N TYR A 220 3.19 15.43 -7.48
CA TYR A 220 3.14 16.60 -8.35
C TYR A 220 4.33 17.51 -8.06
N HIS A 221 5.25 17.60 -9.01
CA HIS A 221 6.39 18.51 -8.92
C HIS A 221 6.20 19.66 -9.92
N PRO A 222 5.79 20.87 -9.49
CA PRO A 222 5.45 21.94 -10.42
C PRO A 222 6.60 22.35 -11.34
N PHE A 223 7.86 22.16 -10.92
CA PHE A 223 9.08 22.59 -11.60
C PHE A 223 9.66 21.58 -12.59
N LYS A 224 9.26 20.31 -12.52
CA LYS A 224 9.50 19.37 -13.61
C LYS A 224 8.38 19.52 -14.63
N ASP A 225 8.66 19.16 -15.87
CA ASP A 225 7.61 18.91 -16.82
C ASP A 225 7.18 17.45 -16.73
N ASP A 226 5.87 17.23 -16.87
CA ASP A 226 5.23 15.91 -16.84
C ASP A 226 5.09 15.46 -18.29
N GLU A 227 5.54 14.24 -18.58
CA GLU A 227 5.51 13.65 -19.92
C GLU A 227 4.08 13.62 -20.48
N THR A 228 3.04 13.53 -19.63
CA THR A 228 1.63 13.64 -20.06
C THR A 228 1.27 15.01 -20.64
N GLU A 229 1.84 16.11 -20.14
CA GLU A 229 1.57 17.45 -20.67
C GLU A 229 2.25 17.70 -22.02
N GLN A 230 3.25 16.90 -22.37
CA GLN A 230 3.93 16.93 -23.67
C GLN A 230 3.41 15.84 -24.62
N SER A 231 2.81 14.77 -24.10
CA SER A 231 2.31 13.64 -24.87
C SER A 231 1.35 14.06 -25.97
N THR A 232 1.65 13.55 -27.16
CA THR A 232 0.95 13.67 -28.44
C THR A 232 -0.07 12.55 -28.65
N ILE A 233 -0.14 11.61 -27.72
CA ILE A 233 -0.83 10.33 -27.84
C ILE A 233 -2.18 10.40 -27.11
N VAL A 234 -3.26 10.02 -27.80
CA VAL A 234 -4.54 9.69 -27.17
C VAL A 234 -4.73 8.19 -27.08
N ASN A 235 -4.99 7.72 -25.86
CA ASN A 235 -5.50 6.39 -25.60
C ASN A 235 -7.04 6.46 -25.51
N PHE A 236 -7.75 5.58 -26.21
CA PHE A 236 -9.21 5.52 -26.18
C PHE A 236 -9.76 4.13 -26.49
N MET A 237 -11.03 3.90 -26.14
CA MET A 237 -11.79 2.73 -26.57
C MET A 237 -12.92 3.17 -27.49
N TYR A 238 -12.98 2.60 -28.70
CA TYR A 238 -14.07 2.84 -29.63
C TYR A 238 -15.16 1.76 -29.42
N PRO A 239 -16.43 2.14 -29.12
CA PRO A 239 -17.45 1.20 -28.66
C PRO A 239 -18.10 0.41 -29.81
N THR A 240 -17.43 -0.65 -30.24
CA THR A 240 -17.88 -1.60 -31.26
C THR A 240 -18.48 -2.87 -30.66
N GLU A 241 -19.43 -3.47 -31.37
CA GLU A 241 -19.89 -4.85 -31.13
C GLU A 241 -19.14 -5.82 -32.06
N PRO A 242 -18.76 -7.04 -31.61
CA PRO A 242 -19.04 -7.62 -30.30
C PRO A 242 -18.03 -7.22 -29.20
N LYS A 243 -16.95 -6.50 -29.55
CA LYS A 243 -15.90 -6.06 -28.62
C LYS A 243 -15.41 -4.66 -29.01
N PRO A 244 -15.18 -3.73 -28.05
CA PRO A 244 -14.53 -2.45 -28.31
C PRO A 244 -13.12 -2.60 -28.88
N VAL A 245 -12.77 -1.74 -29.85
CA VAL A 245 -11.38 -1.54 -30.29
C VAL A 245 -10.66 -0.67 -29.25
N VAL A 246 -9.44 -1.05 -28.88
CA VAL A 246 -8.58 -0.26 -27.98
C VAL A 246 -7.50 0.38 -28.85
N CYS A 247 -7.43 1.71 -28.85
CA CYS A 247 -6.58 2.47 -29.76
C CYS A 247 -5.62 3.38 -28.99
N GLU A 248 -4.38 3.39 -29.45
CA GLU A 248 -3.37 4.40 -29.18
C GLU A 248 -3.14 5.16 -30.49
N PHE A 249 -3.22 6.50 -30.48
CA PHE A 249 -3.05 7.34 -31.68
C PHE A 249 -2.27 8.62 -31.37
N ASP A 250 -1.15 8.82 -32.04
CA ASP A 250 -0.30 10.01 -31.93
C ASP A 250 -0.68 11.08 -32.96
N TRP A 251 -1.14 12.24 -32.50
CA TRP A 251 -1.62 13.29 -33.40
C TRP A 251 -0.52 14.11 -34.10
N GLU A 252 0.77 13.83 -33.84
CA GLU A 252 1.93 14.42 -34.52
C GLU A 252 2.71 13.40 -35.38
N LEU A 253 2.59 12.10 -35.09
CA LEU A 253 3.27 11.02 -35.82
C LEU A 253 2.35 10.19 -36.73
N ASP A 254 1.09 9.97 -36.37
CA ASP A 254 0.18 9.08 -37.11
C ASP A 254 -0.71 9.86 -38.11
N GLU A 255 -0.77 9.39 -39.36
CA GLU A 255 -1.75 9.89 -40.32
C GLU A 255 -3.10 9.19 -40.14
N LEU A 256 -4.14 9.98 -39.82
CA LEU A 256 -5.48 9.47 -39.48
C LEU A 256 -6.12 8.60 -40.58
N GLU A 257 -5.78 8.82 -41.85
CA GLU A 257 -6.28 7.99 -42.95
C GLU A 257 -5.62 6.60 -42.93
N GLU A 258 -4.28 6.55 -42.88
CA GLU A 258 -3.51 5.30 -42.84
C GLU A 258 -3.84 4.47 -41.59
N PHE A 259 -3.89 5.12 -40.42
CA PHE A 259 -4.27 4.49 -39.14
C PHE A 259 -5.67 3.86 -39.19
N THR A 260 -6.65 4.54 -39.79
CA THR A 260 -8.01 4.00 -39.91
C THR A 260 -8.04 2.84 -40.91
N ASP A 261 -7.30 2.94 -42.02
CA ASP A 261 -7.23 1.90 -43.04
C ASP A 261 -6.51 0.64 -42.58
N ASP A 262 -5.50 0.75 -41.71
CA ASP A 262 -4.83 -0.41 -41.12
C ASP A 262 -5.73 -1.16 -40.13
N LEU A 263 -6.55 -0.47 -39.34
CA LEU A 263 -7.58 -1.11 -38.49
C LEU A 263 -8.66 -1.84 -39.31
N ILE A 264 -8.99 -1.35 -40.51
CA ILE A 264 -9.93 -2.01 -41.44
C ILE A 264 -9.26 -3.22 -42.11
N LYS A 265 -7.98 -3.11 -42.53
CA LYS A 265 -7.20 -4.24 -43.06
C LYS A 265 -6.99 -5.36 -42.03
N ALA A 266 -6.98 -5.02 -40.74
CA ALA A 266 -6.88 -5.96 -39.63
C ALA A 266 -8.21 -6.61 -39.22
N GLU A 267 -9.33 -6.27 -39.88
CA GLU A 267 -10.71 -6.66 -39.52
C GLU A 267 -11.14 -6.22 -38.10
N GLU A 268 -10.44 -5.27 -37.48
CA GLU A 268 -10.79 -4.71 -36.16
C GLU A 268 -11.85 -3.60 -36.26
N LEU A 269 -11.87 -2.85 -37.36
CA LEU A 269 -12.85 -1.82 -37.67
C LEU A 269 -13.62 -2.16 -38.96
N SER A 270 -14.91 -1.89 -38.98
CA SER A 270 -15.77 -2.08 -40.17
C SER A 270 -15.75 -0.85 -41.09
N GLU A 271 -15.80 -1.08 -42.40
CA GLU A 271 -15.68 0.00 -43.40
C GLU A 271 -16.85 1.01 -43.31
N ASP A 272 -18.05 0.58 -42.95
CA ASP A 272 -19.20 1.46 -42.71
C ASP A 272 -19.05 2.36 -41.48
N GLN A 273 -18.14 2.01 -40.56
CA GLN A 273 -17.81 2.83 -39.38
C GLN A 273 -16.62 3.75 -39.60
N LYS A 274 -15.93 3.69 -40.76
CA LYS A 274 -14.71 4.46 -41.08
C LYS A 274 -14.82 5.95 -40.76
N ASP A 275 -15.89 6.62 -41.19
CA ASP A 275 -16.07 8.06 -40.96
C ASP A 275 -16.48 8.41 -39.52
N ALA A 276 -17.29 7.56 -38.88
CA ALA A 276 -17.69 7.72 -37.48
C ALA A 276 -16.48 7.58 -36.53
N PHE A 277 -15.63 6.58 -36.80
CA PHE A 277 -14.36 6.39 -36.10
C PHE A 277 -13.47 7.63 -36.24
N LYS A 278 -13.26 8.14 -37.46
CA LYS A 278 -12.42 9.32 -37.69
C LYS A 278 -12.88 10.56 -36.94
N GLU A 279 -14.18 10.85 -36.84
CA GLU A 279 -14.63 11.98 -36.01
C GLU A 279 -14.47 11.70 -34.51
N PHE A 280 -14.62 10.45 -34.05
CA PHE A 280 -14.31 10.07 -32.66
C PHE A 280 -12.82 10.27 -32.33
N VAL A 281 -11.89 9.86 -33.20
CA VAL A 281 -10.45 10.13 -33.01
C VAL A 281 -10.19 11.64 -32.98
N LYS A 282 -10.77 12.40 -33.91
CA LYS A 282 -10.63 13.88 -33.91
C LYS A 282 -11.22 14.50 -32.64
N GLU A 283 -12.30 13.96 -32.06
CA GLU A 283 -12.83 14.41 -30.78
C GLU A 283 -11.88 14.10 -29.61
N LYS A 284 -11.38 12.86 -29.49
CA LYS A 284 -10.38 12.49 -28.47
C LYS A 284 -9.12 13.35 -28.57
N VAL A 285 -8.62 13.62 -29.79
CA VAL A 285 -7.49 14.53 -30.04
C VAL A 285 -7.81 15.98 -29.62
N ARG A 286 -9.03 16.46 -29.84
CA ARG A 286 -9.50 17.78 -29.35
C ARG A 286 -9.60 17.83 -27.82
N GLU A 287 -9.96 16.72 -27.15
CA GLU A 287 -9.91 16.60 -25.69
C GLU A 287 -8.47 16.63 -25.17
N GLY A 288 -7.57 15.80 -25.71
CA GLY A 288 -6.17 15.73 -25.30
C GLY A 288 -5.45 17.07 -25.44
N LYS A 289 -5.58 17.73 -26.60
CA LYS A 289 -5.03 19.08 -26.84
C LYS A 289 -5.61 20.15 -25.91
N ARG A 290 -6.79 19.94 -25.32
CA ARG A 290 -7.39 20.81 -24.29
C ARG A 290 -6.83 20.49 -22.91
N ALA A 291 -6.83 19.23 -22.50
CA ALA A 291 -6.29 18.77 -21.23
C ALA A 291 -4.82 19.17 -21.05
N ASN A 292 -4.00 18.99 -22.09
CA ASN A 292 -2.58 19.39 -22.07
C ASN A 292 -2.41 20.91 -21.91
N ARG A 293 -3.35 21.72 -22.45
CA ARG A 293 -3.34 23.18 -22.24
C ARG A 293 -3.73 23.54 -20.82
N GLU A 294 -4.85 23.01 -20.33
CA GLU A 294 -5.35 23.26 -18.97
C GLU A 294 -4.34 22.83 -17.89
N ALA A 295 -3.62 21.72 -18.12
CA ALA A 295 -2.54 21.25 -17.26
C ALA A 295 -1.31 22.18 -17.29
N ARG A 296 -0.84 22.60 -18.46
CA ARG A 296 0.25 23.59 -18.61
C ARG A 296 -0.10 24.94 -17.96
N GLU A 297 -1.34 25.42 -18.12
CA GLU A 297 -1.83 26.63 -17.47
C GLU A 297 -1.91 26.46 -15.94
N LYS A 298 -2.41 25.33 -15.44
CA LYS A 298 -2.42 24.99 -14.02
C LYS A 298 -1.00 24.93 -13.43
N ARG A 299 -0.03 24.34 -14.15
CA ARG A 299 1.38 24.33 -13.76
C ARG A 299 1.96 25.74 -13.70
N LYS A 300 1.72 26.57 -14.71
CA LYS A 300 2.14 27.97 -14.73
C LYS A 300 1.60 28.72 -13.51
N ASN A 301 0.29 28.65 -13.28
CA ASN A 301 -0.38 29.29 -12.15
C ASN A 301 0.17 28.77 -10.80
N ALA A 302 0.51 27.49 -10.69
CA ALA A 302 1.17 26.93 -9.51
C ALA A 302 2.60 27.48 -9.30
N ARG A 303 3.41 27.59 -10.37
CA ARG A 303 4.76 28.21 -10.29
C ARG A 303 4.70 29.68 -9.89
N GLU A 304 3.70 30.42 -10.38
CA GLU A 304 3.52 31.86 -10.13
C GLU A 304 2.91 32.18 -8.75
N SER A 305 2.11 31.27 -8.17
CA SER A 305 1.46 31.47 -6.85
C SER A 305 2.25 30.94 -5.64
N MET A 306 3.33 30.19 -5.86
CA MET A 306 4.19 29.69 -4.76
C MET A 306 5.15 30.77 -4.23
N SER A 307 5.28 30.83 -2.90
CA SER A 307 6.31 31.61 -2.22
C SER A 307 7.71 30.99 -2.43
N GLU A 308 8.77 31.80 -2.36
CA GLU A 308 10.16 31.31 -2.50
C GLU A 308 10.50 30.18 -1.52
N GLU A 309 9.93 30.21 -0.31
CA GLU A 309 10.04 29.15 0.70
C GLU A 309 9.48 27.81 0.19
N GLN A 310 8.36 27.83 -0.55
CA GLN A 310 7.79 26.63 -1.18
C GLN A 310 8.63 26.17 -2.37
N LYS A 311 9.19 27.08 -3.17
CA LYS A 311 10.09 26.73 -4.29
C LYS A 311 11.34 26.03 -3.78
N ALA A 312 12.04 26.64 -2.82
CA ALA A 312 13.20 26.07 -2.16
C ALA A 312 12.86 24.74 -1.46
N ALA A 313 11.68 24.61 -0.85
CA ALA A 313 11.23 23.35 -0.28
C ALA A 313 11.09 22.25 -1.35
N PHE A 314 10.48 22.53 -2.51
CA PHE A 314 10.39 21.58 -3.62
C PHE A 314 11.77 21.21 -4.21
N GLU A 315 12.69 22.16 -4.37
CA GLU A 315 14.06 21.92 -4.87
C GLU A 315 14.90 21.10 -3.88
N SER A 316 14.66 21.27 -2.58
CA SER A 316 15.31 20.50 -1.51
C SER A 316 14.94 19.02 -1.49
N ILE A 317 13.84 18.62 -2.13
CA ILE A 317 13.36 17.22 -2.11
C ILE A 317 14.38 16.31 -2.76
N LYS A 318 14.72 15.20 -2.09
CA LYS A 318 15.65 14.18 -2.59
C LYS A 318 15.03 12.80 -2.49
N PHE A 319 15.30 11.98 -3.50
CA PHE A 319 14.77 10.63 -3.63
C PHE A 319 15.92 9.63 -3.57
N TYR A 320 15.82 8.65 -2.68
CA TYR A 320 16.74 7.53 -2.54
C TYR A 320 15.96 6.25 -2.78
N LYS A 321 16.54 5.28 -3.48
CA LYS A 321 15.90 3.97 -3.72
C LYS A 321 16.79 2.86 -3.19
N PHE A 322 16.27 2.13 -2.22
CA PHE A 322 16.94 1.03 -1.53
C PHE A 322 16.47 -0.29 -2.11
N TYR A 323 17.43 -1.08 -2.57
CA TYR A 323 17.29 -2.50 -2.83
C TYR A 323 17.75 -3.28 -1.59
N PRO A 324 17.30 -4.54 -1.41
CA PRO A 324 17.84 -5.39 -0.37
C PRO A 324 19.33 -5.66 -0.62
N VAL A 325 20.10 -5.78 0.47
CA VAL A 325 21.51 -6.18 0.41
C VAL A 325 21.59 -7.64 -0.01
N ASN A 326 22.35 -7.93 -1.07
CA ASN A 326 22.57 -9.29 -1.58
C ASN A 326 23.15 -10.20 -0.46
N THR A 327 22.43 -11.27 -0.12
CA THR A 327 22.86 -12.34 0.81
C THR A 327 22.92 -13.70 0.11
N PRO A 328 23.65 -14.71 0.63
CA PRO A 328 23.66 -16.07 0.07
C PRO A 328 22.27 -16.77 0.06
N SER A 329 21.31 -16.24 0.81
CA SER A 329 19.94 -16.75 0.95
C SER A 329 18.88 -15.97 0.15
N THR A 330 19.31 -14.96 -0.62
CA THR A 330 18.42 -14.10 -1.43
C THR A 330 18.84 -14.14 -2.89
N PRO A 331 17.90 -14.08 -3.86
CA PRO A 331 18.23 -13.91 -5.27
C PRO A 331 19.08 -12.66 -5.52
N ASP A 332 20.00 -12.74 -6.49
CA ASP A 332 20.83 -11.60 -6.88
C ASP A 332 19.98 -10.49 -7.51
N SER A 333 20.00 -9.32 -6.86
CA SER A 333 19.28 -8.11 -7.27
C SER A 333 20.10 -7.15 -8.13
N GLU A 334 21.42 -7.39 -8.29
CA GLU A 334 22.36 -6.36 -8.76
C GLU A 334 22.16 -6.00 -10.23
N CYS A 335 21.84 -6.98 -11.08
CA CYS A 335 21.44 -6.76 -12.48
C CYS A 335 20.09 -6.04 -12.66
N LEU A 336 19.33 -5.81 -11.59
CA LEU A 336 17.98 -5.21 -11.61
C LEU A 336 17.95 -3.81 -10.98
N LYS A 337 19.07 -3.32 -10.42
CA LYS A 337 19.16 -2.01 -9.76
C LYS A 337 18.94 -0.86 -10.75
N SER A 338 17.70 -0.40 -10.84
CA SER A 338 17.26 0.72 -11.68
C SER A 338 17.04 1.98 -10.83
N PRO A 339 17.53 3.16 -11.27
CA PRO A 339 17.22 4.43 -10.61
C PRO A 339 15.77 4.89 -10.88
N PHE A 340 15.05 4.31 -11.84
CA PHE A 340 13.65 4.67 -12.08
C PHE A 340 12.78 4.26 -10.88
N ILE A 341 11.85 5.13 -10.48
CA ILE A 341 10.92 4.90 -9.37
C ILE A 341 9.52 4.60 -9.93
N ASN A 342 8.94 5.61 -10.57
CA ASN A 342 7.72 5.55 -11.37
C ASN A 342 7.65 6.86 -12.19
N ARG A 343 6.67 7.00 -13.06
CA ARG A 343 6.50 8.20 -13.92
C ARG A 343 6.37 9.53 -13.17
N TYR A 344 5.74 9.56 -11.99
CA TYR A 344 5.50 10.80 -11.23
C TYR A 344 6.71 11.25 -10.40
N TYR A 345 7.53 10.31 -9.92
CA TYR A 345 8.79 10.59 -9.24
C TYR A 345 9.98 10.74 -10.21
N GLY A 346 9.92 10.06 -11.37
CA GLY A 346 11.01 9.92 -12.32
C GLY A 346 12.11 8.99 -11.79
N LYS A 347 13.32 9.54 -11.66
CA LYS A 347 14.51 8.80 -11.18
C LYS A 347 14.92 9.23 -9.77
N ALA A 348 15.39 8.26 -8.99
CA ALA A 348 16.11 8.46 -7.74
C ALA A 348 17.38 9.28 -7.97
N HIS A 349 17.77 10.08 -6.97
CA HIS A 349 19.04 10.81 -6.96
C HIS A 349 20.21 9.89 -6.57
N GLN A 350 19.92 8.81 -5.82
CA GLN A 350 20.87 7.78 -5.44
C GLN A 350 20.14 6.43 -5.32
N VAL A 351 20.81 5.36 -5.76
CA VAL A 351 20.39 3.96 -5.56
C VAL A 351 21.36 3.32 -4.56
N LEU A 352 20.84 2.49 -3.68
CA LEU A 352 21.56 1.79 -2.60
C LEU A 352 21.20 0.31 -2.63
#